data_AF-A0A7C4R5L7-F1
#
_entry.id   AF-A0A7C4R5L7-F1
#
_cell.length_a   1.000
_cell.length_b   1.000
_cell.length_c   1.000
_cell.angle_alpha   90.00
_cell.angle_beta   90.00
_cell.angle_gamma   90.00
#
_symmetry.space_group_name_H-M   'P 1'
#
loop_
_entity.id
_entity.type
_entity.pdbx_description
1 polymer ?
#
loop_
_entity_poly.entity_id
_entity_poly.type
_entity_poly.pdbx_seq_one_letter_code
_entity_poly.pdbx_strand_id
1 'polypeptide(L)'
;MLGLTPLQLAVSTVLAFVVFLICIFGLNNHILACLRRACQHTPTPKRVSDPREWPFVTIQVATYNEGYTVARLLESCLRIDYPADKFEIIVVDDSNDETIDILMDYERRYYPRIKVIHRNTRAGYKAGALNEALKNSRGEFILVLDADSILEPDFLKKTIPLFLSNEKLGFI
;
A
#
# COMPACT_ATOMS: atom_id res chain seq x y z
N MET A 1 -0.62 -65.20 2.26
CA MET A 1 0.24 -64.09 2.72
C MET A 1 0.86 -63.47 1.46
N LEU A 2 0.45 -62.27 1.06
CA LEU A 2 1.06 -61.59 -0.09
C LEU A 2 2.50 -61.21 0.28
N GLY A 3 3.47 -61.95 -0.24
CA GLY A 3 4.89 -61.66 -0.06
C GLY A 3 5.32 -60.51 -0.97
N LEU A 4 5.33 -59.29 -0.44
CA LEU A 4 5.90 -58.15 -1.14
C LEU A 4 7.42 -58.35 -1.28
N THR A 5 7.95 -58.08 -2.47
CA THR A 5 9.41 -58.06 -2.69
C THR A 5 10.06 -56.92 -1.88
N PRO A 6 11.36 -57.01 -1.52
CA PRO A 6 12.06 -55.94 -0.82
C PRO A 6 11.98 -54.57 -1.50
N LEU A 7 11.96 -54.56 -2.84
CA LEU A 7 11.78 -53.34 -3.64
C LEU A 7 10.38 -52.74 -3.47
N GLN A 8 9.33 -53.56 -3.52
CA GLN A 8 7.96 -53.10 -3.30
C GLN A 8 7.77 -52.54 -1.89
N LEU A 9 8.42 -53.15 -0.89
CA LEU A 9 8.42 -52.63 0.47
C LEU A 9 9.07 -51.25 0.55
N ALA A 10 10.29 -51.11 -0.02
CA ALA A 10 11.01 -49.83 -0.03
C ALA A 10 10.22 -48.70 -0.70
N VAL A 11 9.63 -48.96 -1.88
CA VAL A 11 8.80 -47.99 -2.59
C VAL A 11 7.58 -47.59 -1.78
N SER A 12 6.90 -48.56 -1.15
CA SER A 12 5.72 -48.29 -0.32
C SER A 12 6.06 -47.45 0.91
N THR A 13 7.21 -47.70 1.55
CA THR A 13 7.70 -46.91 2.67
C THR A 13 8.01 -45.46 2.27
N VAL A 14 8.68 -45.25 1.13
CA VAL A 14 8.96 -43.90 0.62
C VAL A 14 7.67 -43.16 0.29
N LEU A 15 6.72 -43.80 -0.38
CA LEU A 15 5.41 -43.21 -0.69
C LEU A 15 4.64 -42.84 0.58
N ALA A 16 4.60 -43.74 1.56
CA ALA A 16 3.95 -43.47 2.85
C ALA A 16 4.59 -42.27 3.58
N PHE A 17 5.92 -42.16 3.53
CA PHE A 17 6.65 -41.03 4.11
C PHE A 17 6.32 -39.71 3.38
N VAL A 18 6.27 -39.71 2.05
CA VAL A 18 5.88 -38.53 1.26
C VAL A 18 4.44 -38.10 1.56
N VAL A 19 3.49 -39.05 1.60
CA VAL A 19 2.09 -38.77 1.97
C VAL A 19 2.00 -38.19 3.38
N PHE A 20 2.78 -38.73 4.32
CA PHE A 20 2.85 -38.21 5.68
C PHE A 20 3.34 -36.75 5.73
N LEU A 21 4.37 -36.39 4.97
CA LEU A 21 4.85 -35.01 4.86
C LEU A 21 3.80 -34.07 4.25
N ILE A 22 3.07 -34.52 3.22
CA ILE A 22 1.97 -33.75 2.60
C ILE A 22 0.85 -33.51 3.62
N CYS A 23 0.50 -34.52 4.42
CA CYS A 23 -0.50 -34.37 5.49
C CYS A 23 -0.06 -33.36 6.55
N ILE A 24 1.21 -33.36 6.96
CA ILE A 24 1.75 -32.36 7.89
C ILE A 24 1.66 -30.95 7.30
N PHE A 25 2.06 -30.79 6.03
CA PHE A 25 1.96 -29.50 5.33
C PHE A 25 0.51 -29.01 5.23
N GLY A 26 -0.41 -29.91 4.85
CA GLY A 26 -1.85 -29.61 4.78
C GLY A 26 -2.44 -29.23 6.14
N LEU A 27 -2.06 -29.94 7.20
CA LEU A 27 -2.49 -29.63 8.57
C LEU A 27 -1.95 -28.27 9.03
N ASN A 28 -0.67 -27.96 8.76
CA ASN A 28 -0.07 -26.68 9.09
C ASN A 28 -0.81 -25.53 8.39
N ASN A 29 -1.08 -25.66 7.09
CA ASN A 29 -1.83 -24.67 6.33
C ASN A 29 -3.28 -24.53 6.83
N HIS A 30 -3.93 -25.63 7.22
CA HIS A 30 -5.28 -25.59 7.79
C HIS A 30 -5.30 -24.88 9.16
N ILE A 31 -4.31 -25.16 10.03
CA ILE A 31 -4.14 -24.46 11.30
C ILE A 31 -3.94 -22.97 11.05
N LEU A 32 -3.06 -22.58 10.13
CA LEU A 32 -2.84 -21.18 9.76
C LEU A 32 -4.11 -20.51 9.24
N ALA A 33 -4.91 -21.21 8.42
CA ALA A 33 -6.19 -20.69 7.93
C ALA A 33 -7.21 -20.49 9.07
N CYS A 34 -7.29 -21.43 10.02
CA CYS A 34 -8.13 -21.32 11.20
C CYS A 34 -7.67 -20.18 12.12
N LEU A 35 -6.36 -20.05 12.37
CA LEU A 35 -5.80 -18.95 13.14
C LEU A 35 -6.06 -17.61 12.45
N ARG A 36 -5.88 -17.52 11.14
CA ARG A 36 -6.18 -16.31 10.37
C ARG A 36 -7.66 -15.92 10.51
N ARG A 37 -8.58 -16.87 10.43
CA ARG A 37 -10.02 -16.62 10.64
C ARG A 37 -10.35 -16.22 12.07
N ALA A 38 -9.72 -16.87 13.05
CA ALA A 38 -9.92 -16.56 14.48
C ALA A 38 -9.34 -15.18 14.85
N CYS A 39 -8.21 -14.81 14.25
CA CYS A 39 -7.55 -13.51 14.44
C CYS A 39 -8.06 -12.43 13.49
N GLN A 40 -8.95 -12.75 12.54
CA GLN A 40 -9.68 -11.76 11.74
C GLN A 40 -10.75 -11.10 12.61
N HIS A 41 -10.32 -10.27 13.55
CA HIS A 41 -11.10 -9.10 13.91
C HIS A 41 -10.92 -8.11 12.78
N THR A 42 -11.83 -8.12 11.80
CA THR A 42 -12.13 -6.90 11.05
C THR A 42 -12.82 -5.98 12.04
N PRO A 43 -12.15 -4.93 12.57
CA PRO A 43 -12.87 -3.92 13.32
C PRO A 43 -14.01 -3.45 12.43
N THR A 44 -15.23 -3.43 12.97
CA THR A 44 -16.34 -2.80 12.28
C THR A 44 -15.95 -1.34 12.12
N PRO A 45 -15.70 -0.85 10.89
CA PRO A 45 -15.28 0.53 10.71
C PRO A 45 -16.37 1.40 11.30
N LYS A 46 -15.98 2.28 12.24
CA LYS A 46 -16.88 3.31 12.74
C LYS A 46 -17.27 4.12 11.51
N ARG A 47 -18.52 4.04 11.06
CA ARG A 47 -18.97 4.87 9.95
C ARG A 47 -18.92 6.31 10.44
N VAL A 48 -17.88 7.05 10.04
CA VAL A 48 -17.93 8.50 10.14
C VAL A 48 -18.95 8.95 9.12
N SER A 49 -20.14 9.24 9.61
CA SER A 49 -21.34 9.49 8.80
C SER A 49 -21.30 10.83 8.09
N ASP A 50 -20.53 11.78 8.60
CA ASP A 50 -20.41 13.12 8.01
C ASP A 50 -19.02 13.33 7.38
N PRO A 51 -18.93 13.49 6.04
CA PRO A 51 -17.69 13.83 5.35
C PRO A 51 -17.00 15.10 5.87
N ARG A 52 -17.70 15.99 6.57
CA ARG A 52 -17.10 17.21 7.17
C ARG A 52 -16.17 16.91 8.32
N GLU A 53 -16.41 15.80 9.02
CA GLU A 53 -15.59 15.33 10.16
C GLU A 53 -14.36 14.54 9.72
N TRP A 54 -14.19 14.32 8.41
CA TRP A 54 -13.06 13.56 7.91
C TRP A 54 -11.74 14.34 8.09
N PRO A 55 -10.66 13.66 8.54
CA PRO A 55 -9.36 14.27 8.77
C PRO A 55 -8.70 14.71 7.46
N PHE A 56 -7.70 15.59 7.55
CA PHE A 56 -6.92 15.96 6.38
C PHE A 56 -5.86 14.88 6.09
N VAL A 57 -5.72 14.48 4.83
CA VAL A 57 -4.75 13.45 4.40
C VAL A 57 -3.69 14.05 3.46
N THR A 58 -2.41 13.82 3.72
CA THR A 58 -1.36 14.14 2.74
C THR A 58 -0.93 12.87 2.02
N ILE A 59 -1.06 12.87 0.69
CA ILE A 59 -0.56 11.80 -0.17
C ILE A 59 0.88 12.15 -0.56
N GLN A 60 1.83 11.31 -0.16
CA GLN A 60 3.25 11.48 -0.48
C GLN A 60 3.68 10.52 -1.58
N VAL A 61 4.40 11.07 -2.55
CA VAL A 61 4.99 10.29 -3.64
C VAL A 61 6.46 10.67 -3.76
N ALA A 62 7.34 9.66 -3.76
CA ALA A 62 8.73 9.84 -4.14
C ALA A 62 8.90 9.35 -5.59
N THR A 63 9.51 10.17 -6.44
CA THR A 63 9.64 9.89 -7.89
C THR A 63 11.09 10.01 -8.35
N TYR A 64 11.50 9.15 -9.28
CA TYR A 64 12.81 9.19 -9.94
C TYR A 64 12.73 8.51 -11.31
N ASN A 65 12.73 9.31 -12.37
CA ASN A 65 12.68 8.89 -13.77
C ASN A 65 11.43 8.05 -14.10
N GLU A 66 10.25 8.59 -13.75
CA GLU A 66 8.94 7.91 -13.77
C GLU A 66 7.94 8.56 -14.74
N GLY A 67 8.44 9.20 -15.81
CA GLY A 67 7.61 9.96 -16.76
C GLY A 67 6.46 9.17 -17.41
N TYR A 68 6.59 7.85 -17.52
CA TYR A 68 5.56 6.98 -18.11
C TYR A 68 4.40 6.64 -17.16
N THR A 69 4.61 6.76 -15.85
CA THR A 69 3.69 6.27 -14.81
C THR A 69 3.10 7.41 -14.00
N VAL A 70 3.89 8.46 -13.75
CA VAL A 70 3.56 9.56 -12.83
C VAL A 70 2.26 10.29 -13.18
N ALA A 71 1.98 10.50 -14.47
CA ALA A 71 0.74 11.12 -14.91
C ALA A 71 -0.47 10.25 -14.52
N ARG A 72 -0.38 8.93 -14.75
CA ARG A 72 -1.45 7.99 -14.43
C ARG A 72 -1.69 7.89 -12.92
N LEU A 73 -0.63 7.94 -12.12
CA LEU A 73 -0.70 8.04 -10.66
C LEU A 73 -1.44 9.31 -10.23
N LEU A 74 -1.00 10.48 -10.70
CA LEU A 74 -1.60 11.77 -10.33
C LEU A 74 -3.08 11.84 -10.72
N GLU A 75 -3.44 11.35 -11.91
CA GLU A 75 -4.84 11.24 -12.32
C GLU A 75 -5.64 10.31 -11.41
N SER A 76 -5.05 9.21 -10.91
CA SER A 76 -5.73 8.35 -9.94
C SER A 76 -5.96 9.05 -8.60
N CYS A 77 -4.98 9.82 -8.13
CA CYS A 77 -5.09 10.60 -6.90
C CYS A 77 -6.15 11.71 -7.03
N LEU A 78 -6.24 12.36 -8.19
CA LEU A 78 -7.24 13.40 -8.45
C LEU A 78 -8.68 12.87 -8.50
N ARG A 79 -8.86 11.58 -8.83
CA ARG A 79 -10.15 10.88 -8.86
C ARG A 79 -10.61 10.33 -7.50
N ILE A 80 -9.80 10.49 -6.45
CA ILE A 80 -10.20 10.04 -5.11
C ILE A 80 -11.52 10.71 -4.71
N ASP A 81 -12.49 9.87 -4.35
CA ASP A 81 -13.77 10.27 -3.78
C ASP A 81 -13.56 10.62 -2.30
N TYR A 82 -13.07 11.83 -2.07
CA TYR A 82 -12.85 12.43 -0.76
C TYR A 82 -12.99 13.95 -0.91
N PRO A 83 -13.45 14.70 0.11
CA PRO A 83 -13.59 16.15 -0.02
C PRO A 83 -12.28 16.79 -0.51
N ALA A 84 -12.36 17.60 -1.57
CA ALA A 84 -11.19 18.12 -2.26
C ALA A 84 -10.33 19.05 -1.40
N ASP A 85 -10.94 19.65 -0.37
CA ASP A 85 -10.32 20.49 0.67
C ASP A 85 -9.75 19.69 1.85
N LYS A 86 -9.86 18.36 1.83
CA LYS A 86 -9.40 17.46 2.89
C LYS A 86 -8.22 16.57 2.50
N PHE A 87 -7.60 16.82 1.34
CA PHE A 87 -6.34 16.18 1.04
C PHE A 87 -5.47 17.00 0.09
N GLU A 88 -4.16 16.74 0.16
CA GLU A 88 -3.15 17.28 -0.74
C GLU A 88 -2.25 16.16 -1.26
N ILE A 89 -1.58 16.41 -2.37
CA ILE A 89 -0.60 15.50 -2.99
C ILE A 89 0.74 16.22 -2.98
N ILE A 90 1.73 15.67 -2.29
CA ILE A 90 3.11 16.15 -2.28
C ILE A 90 3.96 15.14 -3.03
N VAL A 91 4.50 15.57 -4.16
CA VAL A 91 5.45 14.79 -4.94
C VAL A 91 6.84 15.33 -4.69
N VAL A 92 7.76 14.46 -4.30
CA VAL A 92 9.18 14.78 -4.20
C VAL A 92 9.90 14.07 -5.34
N ASP A 93 10.56 14.87 -6.16
CA ASP A 93 11.18 14.44 -7.40
C ASP A 93 12.70 14.54 -7.34
N ASP A 94 13.34 13.44 -7.71
CA ASP A 94 14.79 13.28 -7.81
C ASP A 94 15.25 13.14 -9.27
N SER A 95 14.33 13.26 -10.22
CA SER A 95 14.54 12.85 -11.61
C SER A 95 15.57 13.72 -12.31
N ASN A 96 16.22 13.15 -13.31
CA ASN A 96 17.13 13.89 -14.20
C ASN A 96 16.72 13.78 -15.67
N ASP A 97 15.47 13.40 -15.90
CA ASP A 97 14.80 13.28 -17.19
C ASP A 97 13.56 14.19 -17.23
N GLU A 98 12.72 14.02 -18.25
CA GLU A 98 11.53 14.83 -18.51
C GLU A 98 10.39 14.62 -17.49
N THR A 99 10.57 13.74 -16.48
CA THR A 99 9.57 13.51 -15.41
C THR A 99 9.22 14.81 -14.69
N ILE A 100 10.21 15.68 -14.45
CA ILE A 100 10.01 16.95 -13.76
C ILE A 100 9.08 17.89 -14.54
N ASP A 101 9.15 17.90 -15.87
CA ASP A 101 8.31 18.77 -16.70
C ASP A 101 6.84 18.38 -16.60
N ILE A 102 6.57 17.07 -16.58
CA ILE A 102 5.22 16.52 -16.36
C ILE A 102 4.71 16.96 -14.98
N LEU A 103 5.53 16.77 -13.95
CA LEU A 103 5.17 17.13 -12.58
C LEU A 103 4.86 18.62 -12.42
N MET A 104 5.69 19.49 -12.98
CA MET A 104 5.51 20.95 -12.94
C MET A 104 4.26 21.40 -13.69
N ASP A 105 3.90 20.74 -14.79
CA ASP A 105 2.62 21.00 -15.47
C ASP A 105 1.41 20.64 -14.59
N TYR A 106 1.46 19.49 -13.90
CA TYR A 106 0.42 19.10 -12.95
C TYR A 106 0.33 20.04 -11.75
N GLU A 107 1.45 20.44 -11.15
CA GLU A 107 1.46 21.43 -10.07
C GLU A 107 0.78 22.73 -10.53
N ARG A 108 1.17 23.28 -11.69
CA ARG A 108 0.56 24.50 -12.23
C ARG A 108 -0.95 24.37 -12.43
N ARG A 109 -1.44 23.22 -12.92
CA ARG A 109 -2.87 22.99 -13.19
C ARG A 109 -3.70 22.79 -11.92
N TYR A 110 -3.11 22.22 -10.88
CA TYR A 110 -3.85 21.76 -9.70
C TYR A 110 -3.40 22.41 -8.39
N TYR A 111 -2.54 23.42 -8.41
CA TYR A 111 -2.13 24.15 -7.21
C TYR A 111 -3.36 24.73 -6.46
N PRO A 112 -3.42 24.64 -5.11
CA PRO A 112 -2.42 24.09 -4.19
C PRO A 112 -2.57 22.59 -3.89
N ARG A 113 -3.45 21.87 -4.60
CA ARG A 113 -3.78 20.45 -4.32
C ARG A 113 -2.63 19.51 -4.67
N ILE A 114 -1.85 19.83 -5.70
CA ILE A 114 -0.58 19.16 -6.02
C ILE A 114 0.55 20.14 -5.73
N LYS A 115 1.56 19.69 -4.99
CA LYS A 115 2.81 20.41 -4.73
C LYS A 115 3.98 19.52 -5.14
N VAL A 116 4.92 20.08 -5.90
CA VAL A 116 6.13 19.37 -6.35
C VAL A 116 7.36 19.96 -5.66
N ILE A 117 8.23 19.09 -5.16
CA ILE A 117 9.50 19.46 -4.56
C ILE A 117 10.59 18.72 -5.31
N HIS A 118 11.29 19.43 -6.19
CA HIS A 118 12.43 18.87 -6.90
C HIS A 118 13.70 18.99 -6.04
N ARG A 119 14.46 17.89 -5.92
CA ARG A 119 15.71 17.84 -5.16
C ARG A 119 16.88 17.67 -6.12
N ASN A 120 17.86 18.56 -6.02
CA ASN A 120 19.11 18.48 -6.78
C ASN A 120 20.03 17.30 -6.36
N THR A 121 19.66 16.55 -5.31
CA THR A 121 20.46 15.43 -4.80
C THR A 121 19.54 14.28 -4.41
N ARG A 122 20.00 13.04 -4.63
CA ARG A 122 19.29 11.81 -4.24
C ARG A 122 19.65 11.36 -2.83
N ALA A 123 20.01 12.30 -1.95
CA ALA A 123 20.43 11.98 -0.60
C ALA A 123 19.29 11.29 0.17
N GLY A 124 19.61 10.13 0.76
CA GLY A 124 18.63 9.27 1.44
C GLY A 124 17.64 8.57 0.51
N TYR A 125 17.79 8.69 -0.82
CA TYR A 125 16.91 8.10 -1.83
C TYR A 125 15.42 8.33 -1.50
N LYS A 126 14.59 7.28 -1.61
CA LYS A 126 13.16 7.30 -1.27
C LYS A 126 12.90 7.78 0.16
N ALA A 127 13.66 7.30 1.15
CA ALA A 127 13.46 7.71 2.54
C ALA A 127 13.73 9.20 2.75
N GLY A 128 14.80 9.72 2.12
CA GLY A 128 15.10 11.15 2.11
C GLY A 128 14.01 11.98 1.44
N ALA A 129 13.45 11.48 0.33
CA ALA A 129 12.39 12.16 -0.41
C ALA A 129 11.11 12.24 0.43
N LEU A 130 10.70 11.11 1.02
CA LEU A 130 9.53 11.05 1.90
C LEU A 130 9.72 11.88 3.18
N ASN A 131 10.93 11.95 3.74
CA ASN A 131 11.23 12.84 4.86
C ASN A 131 11.05 14.32 4.48
N GLU A 132 11.41 14.71 3.26
CA GLU A 132 11.20 16.07 2.76
C GLU A 132 9.70 16.35 2.50
N ALA A 133 8.98 15.36 1.97
CA ALA A 133 7.54 15.42 1.82
C ALA A 133 6.85 15.61 3.18
N LEU A 134 7.29 14.87 4.22
CA LEU A 134 6.73 14.91 5.56
C LEU A 134 6.88 16.28 6.22
N LYS A 135 8.03 16.94 6.08
CA LYS A 135 8.22 18.33 6.57
C LYS A 135 7.26 19.33 5.94
N ASN A 136 6.76 19.03 4.74
CA ASN A 136 5.86 19.89 3.97
C ASN A 136 4.39 19.44 4.06
N SER A 137 4.12 18.32 4.72
CA SER A 137 2.79 17.73 4.87
C SER A 137 2.01 18.41 5.97
N ARG A 138 0.70 18.58 5.77
CA ARG A 138 -0.23 19.16 6.77
C ARG A 138 -1.27 18.15 7.26
N GLY A 139 -1.34 16.99 6.62
CA GLY A 139 -2.29 15.95 6.95
C GLY A 139 -2.06 15.35 8.32
N GLU A 140 -3.17 15.01 8.96
CA GLU A 140 -3.19 14.19 10.17
C GLU A 140 -2.80 12.74 9.83
N PHE A 141 -3.17 12.28 8.64
CA PHE A 141 -2.77 10.99 8.09
C PHE A 141 -1.90 11.17 6.85
N ILE A 142 -0.93 10.27 6.70
CA ILE A 142 -0.02 10.23 5.55
C ILE A 142 -0.29 8.97 4.75
N LEU A 143 -0.60 9.13 3.47
CA LEU A 143 -0.65 8.04 2.50
C LEU A 143 0.62 8.05 1.67
N VAL A 144 1.49 7.06 1.84
CA VAL A 144 2.71 6.93 1.03
C VAL A 144 2.42 6.04 -0.17
N LEU A 145 2.73 6.52 -1.37
CA LEU A 145 2.57 5.77 -2.63
C LEU A 145 3.90 5.63 -3.36
N ASP A 146 4.01 4.54 -4.12
CA ASP A 146 5.01 4.41 -5.18
C ASP A 146 4.59 5.20 -6.42
N ALA A 147 5.56 5.61 -7.24
CA ALA A 147 5.35 6.45 -8.42
C ALA A 147 4.48 5.80 -9.53
N ASP A 148 4.29 4.48 -9.46
CA ASP A 148 3.51 3.66 -10.39
C ASP A 148 2.18 3.16 -9.82
N SER A 149 1.85 3.55 -8.57
CA SER A 149 0.62 3.13 -7.90
C SER A 149 -0.63 3.72 -8.55
N ILE A 150 -1.72 2.95 -8.55
CA ILE A 150 -3.04 3.42 -9.00
C ILE A 150 -4.03 3.22 -7.87
N LEU A 151 -4.62 4.33 -7.42
CA LEU A 151 -5.63 4.30 -6.38
C LEU A 151 -7.04 4.07 -6.93
N GLU A 152 -7.79 3.23 -6.22
CA GLU A 152 -9.24 3.18 -6.36
C GLU A 152 -9.86 4.45 -5.79
N PRO A 153 -10.93 5.01 -6.40
CA PRO A 153 -11.55 6.25 -5.95
C PRO A 153 -11.98 6.23 -4.48
N ASP A 154 -12.43 5.08 -3.98
CA ASP A 154 -12.95 4.94 -2.62
C ASP A 154 -11.89 4.57 -1.57
N PHE A 155 -10.60 4.59 -1.93
CA PHE A 155 -9.50 4.14 -1.06
C PHE A 155 -9.50 4.84 0.30
N LEU A 156 -9.51 6.18 0.34
CA LEU A 156 -9.53 6.94 1.60
C LEU A 156 -10.82 6.70 2.40
N LYS A 157 -11.97 6.53 1.73
CA LYS A 157 -13.24 6.21 2.40
C LYS A 157 -13.22 4.84 3.08
N LYS A 158 -12.40 3.91 2.59
CA LYS A 158 -12.24 2.57 3.18
C LYS A 158 -11.21 2.53 4.29
N THR A 159 -10.12 3.30 4.18
CA THR A 159 -8.98 3.21 5.11
C THR A 159 -9.11 4.16 6.31
N ILE A 160 -9.53 5.41 6.11
CA ILE A 160 -9.61 6.42 7.18
C ILE A 160 -10.54 6.00 8.33
N PRO A 161 -11.74 5.43 8.09
CA PRO A 161 -12.61 4.98 9.19
C PRO A 161 -11.99 3.92 10.11
N LEU A 162 -11.00 3.16 9.64
CA LEU A 162 -10.31 2.15 10.46
C LEU A 162 -9.43 2.83 11.52
N PHE A 163 -8.69 3.87 11.16
CA PHE A 163 -7.93 4.69 12.11
C PHE A 163 -8.85 5.37 13.14
N LEU A 164 -9.97 5.94 12.66
CA LEU A 164 -10.94 6.62 13.54
C LEU A 164 -11.70 5.66 14.47
N SER A 165 -11.71 4.37 14.16
CA SER A 165 -12.30 3.33 15.01
C SER A 165 -11.37 2.88 16.14
N ASN A 166 -10.06 3.10 16.02
CA ASN A 166 -9.06 2.64 16.96
C ASN A 166 -7.89 3.63 17.06
N GLU A 167 -7.90 4.46 18.10
CA GLU A 167 -6.85 5.47 18.36
C GLU A 167 -5.45 4.86 18.56
N LYS A 168 -5.33 3.55 18.83
CA LYS A 168 -4.04 2.85 18.94
C LYS A 168 -3.49 2.33 17.61
N LEU A 169 -4.26 2.44 16.52
CA LEU A 169 -3.84 1.98 15.19
C LEU A 169 -2.94 3.03 14.54
N GLY A 170 -1.67 2.68 14.32
CA GLY A 170 -0.68 3.60 13.73
C GLY A 170 -0.40 3.38 12.24
N PHE A 171 -0.78 2.22 11.67
CA PHE A 171 -0.51 1.87 10.28
C PHE A 171 -1.56 0.87 9.76
N ILE A 172 -1.85 0.93 8.46
CA ILE A 172 -2.70 0.00 7.71
C ILE A 172 -2.00 -0.38 6.41
#